data_AF-A0A9N7MNK7-F1
#
_entry.id   AF-A0A9N7MNK7-F1
#
_cell.length_a   1.000
_cell.length_b   1.000
_cell.length_c   1.000
_cell.angle_alpha   90.00
_cell.angle_beta   90.00
_cell.angle_gamma   90.00
#
_symmetry.space_group_name_H-M   'P 1'
#
loop_
_entity.id
_entity.type
_entity.pdbx_description
1 polymer ?
#
loop_
_entity_poly.entity_id
_entity_poly.type
_entity_poly.pdbx_seq_one_letter_code
_entity_poly.pdbx_strand_id
1 'polypeptide(L)'
;MENDLANKLRKFALSEKEEEGIVISEEGIASSLQECVLSLMGKVYGEKKVNFHGLKATLGAIWITKQPFSIKSLGDNLFQFLFQCEEDKDKILQGKTWSFDDQYILLKQWHADKLNFTADDEVIKIWVQIHNMPLH
;
A
#
# COMPACT_ATOMS: atom_id res chain seq x y z
N MET A 1 11.54 36.48 19.12
CA MET A 1 11.11 35.17 18.59
C MET A 1 11.21 35.11 17.07
N GLU A 2 10.74 36.12 16.33
CA GLU A 2 10.82 36.15 14.85
C GLU A 2 12.25 36.03 14.28
N ASN A 3 13.24 36.69 14.89
CA ASN A 3 14.63 36.61 14.45
C ASN A 3 15.23 35.20 14.58
N ASP A 4 14.77 34.38 15.52
CA ASP A 4 15.27 33.00 15.67
C ASP A 4 14.71 32.08 14.57
N LEU A 5 13.44 32.28 14.20
CA LEU A 5 12.81 31.57 13.08
C LEU A 5 13.45 31.95 11.74
N ALA A 6 13.67 33.24 11.51
CA ALA A 6 14.34 33.74 10.31
C ALA A 6 15.76 33.17 10.16
N ASN A 7 16.50 33.05 11.27
CA ASN A 7 17.84 32.46 11.29
C ASN A 7 17.82 30.95 11.03
N LYS A 8 16.78 30.23 11.46
CA LYS A 8 16.60 28.79 11.16
C LYS A 8 16.23 28.56 9.70
N LEU A 9 15.34 29.39 9.13
CA LEU A 9 14.94 29.31 7.72
C LEU A 9 16.11 29.60 6.77
N ARG A 10 17.01 30.52 7.11
CA ARG A 10 18.25 30.77 6.35
C ARG A 10 19.21 29.58 6.29
N LYS A 11 19.10 28.61 7.22
CA LYS A 11 19.89 27.38 7.19
C LYS A 11 19.30 26.31 6.28
N PHE A 12 18.07 26.49 5.78
CA PHE A 12 17.50 25.68 4.70
C PHE A 12 17.98 26.22 3.34
N ALA A 13 19.29 26.27 3.16
CA ALA A 13 19.87 26.40 1.83
C ALA A 13 20.08 24.99 1.29
N LEU A 14 19.66 24.76 0.05
CA LEU A 14 19.94 23.49 -0.63
C LEU A 14 21.46 23.32 -0.71
N SER A 15 21.94 22.11 -0.44
CA SER A 15 23.34 21.80 -0.73
C SER A 15 23.60 21.82 -2.24
N GLU A 16 24.85 22.00 -2.67
CA GLU A 16 25.20 21.97 -4.11
C GLU A 16 24.67 20.71 -4.82
N LYS A 17 24.60 19.58 -4.12
CA LYS A 17 24.05 18.32 -4.62
C LYS A 17 22.53 18.28 -4.74
N GLU A 18 21.81 19.08 -3.95
CA GLU A 18 20.35 19.20 -4.02
C GLU A 18 19.91 20.30 -4.98
N GLU A 19 20.81 21.28 -5.24
CA GLU A 19 20.64 22.31 -6.26
C GLU A 19 20.79 21.73 -7.68
N GLU A 20 21.66 20.72 -7.84
CA GLU A 20 21.66 19.82 -8.99
C GLU A 20 20.38 18.97 -8.98
N GLY A 21 19.34 19.46 -9.65
CA GLY A 21 18.08 18.73 -9.79
C GLY A 21 18.27 17.31 -10.33
N ILE A 22 17.42 16.39 -9.89
CA ILE A 22 17.45 15.00 -10.36
C ILE A 22 16.77 14.93 -11.73
N VAL A 23 17.55 14.61 -12.77
CA VAL A 23 17.01 14.32 -14.10
C VAL A 23 16.43 12.90 -14.07
N ILE A 24 15.11 12.79 -14.13
CA ILE A 24 14.42 11.50 -14.27
C ILE A 24 14.40 11.16 -15.77
N SER A 25 15.03 10.06 -16.17
CA SER A 25 15.02 9.63 -17.57
C SER A 25 13.65 9.10 -17.98
N GLU A 26 13.31 9.20 -19.27
CA GLU A 26 12.07 8.66 -19.81
C GLU A 26 11.95 7.14 -19.58
N GLU A 27 13.07 6.40 -19.64
CA GLU A 27 13.07 4.97 -19.32
C GLU A 27 12.75 4.72 -17.84
N GLY A 28 13.25 5.57 -16.94
CA GLY A 28 12.96 5.49 -15.51
C GLY A 28 11.49 5.78 -15.18
N ILE A 29 10.84 6.66 -15.95
CA ILE A 29 9.40 6.90 -15.84
C ILE A 29 8.63 5.67 -16.33
N ALA A 30 8.99 5.13 -17.50
CA ALA A 30 8.32 3.98 -18.08
C ALA A 30 8.42 2.74 -17.17
N SER A 31 9.60 2.47 -16.59
CA SER A 31 9.78 1.37 -15.64
C SER A 31 8.96 1.56 -14.37
N SER A 32 8.90 2.79 -13.85
CA SER A 32 8.10 3.11 -12.65
C SER A 32 6.60 2.95 -12.89
N LEU A 33 6.12 3.32 -14.10
CA LEU A 33 4.73 3.11 -14.49
C LEU A 33 4.40 1.61 -14.63
N GLN A 34 5.32 0.81 -15.17
CA GLN A 34 5.14 -0.64 -15.23
C GLN A 34 5.09 -1.26 -13.83
N GLU A 35 5.96 -0.83 -12.90
CA GLU A 35 5.89 -1.26 -11.50
C GLU A 35 4.56 -0.87 -10.85
N CYS A 36 3.98 0.28 -11.19
CA CYS A 36 2.65 0.68 -10.72
C CYS A 36 1.58 -0.30 -11.19
N VAL A 37 1.61 -0.73 -12.46
CA VAL A 37 0.62 -1.68 -13.02
C VAL A 37 0.67 -3.04 -12.31
N LEU A 38 1.86 -3.50 -11.94
CA LEU A 38 2.08 -4.75 -11.21
C LEU A 38 2.00 -4.60 -9.68
N SER A 39 1.58 -3.44 -9.19
CA SER A 39 1.47 -3.16 -7.76
C SER A 39 0.03 -3.10 -7.26
N LEU A 40 -0.18 -3.61 -6.06
CA LEU A 40 -1.36 -3.31 -5.26
C LEU A 40 -0.98 -2.44 -4.08
N MET A 41 -1.86 -1.51 -3.75
CA MET A 41 -1.83 -0.81 -2.47
C MET A 41 -2.74 -1.55 -1.50
N GLY A 42 -2.25 -1.80 -0.29
CA GLY A 42 -3.06 -2.37 0.78
C GLY A 42 -3.02 -1.54 2.03
N LYS A 43 -4.19 -1.28 2.61
CA LYS A 43 -4.33 -0.62 3.91
C LYS A 43 -4.96 -1.60 4.88
N VAL A 44 -4.32 -1.76 6.04
CA VAL A 44 -4.83 -2.60 7.12
C VAL A 44 -5.62 -1.75 8.10
N TYR A 45 -6.92 -2.01 8.18
CA TYR A 45 -7.87 -1.28 9.01
C TYR A 45 -8.01 -1.96 10.37
N GLY A 46 -7.64 -1.22 11.41
CA GLY A 46 -7.86 -1.56 12.81
C GLY A 46 -7.01 -0.66 13.71
N GLU A 47 -7.17 -0.80 15.02
CA GLU A 47 -6.54 0.08 16.01
C GLU A 47 -5.06 -0.22 16.25
N LYS A 48 -4.61 -1.43 15.89
CA LYS A 48 -3.25 -1.90 16.16
C LYS A 48 -2.32 -1.60 15.01
N LYS A 49 -1.06 -1.30 15.34
CA LYS A 49 0.03 -1.25 14.37
C LYS A 49 0.40 -2.68 13.97
N VAL A 50 0.41 -2.93 12.67
CA VAL A 50 0.70 -4.25 12.11
C VAL A 50 2.18 -4.60 12.30
N ASN A 51 2.44 -5.83 12.76
CA ASN A 51 3.78 -6.41 12.72
C ASN A 51 4.15 -6.76 11.26
N PHE A 52 4.99 -5.93 10.64
CA PHE A 52 5.39 -6.11 9.25
C PHE A 52 6.03 -7.48 8.94
N HIS A 53 6.84 -8.01 9.86
CA HIS A 53 7.46 -9.33 9.66
C HIS A 53 6.40 -10.43 9.67
N GLY A 54 5.46 -10.37 10.63
CA GLY A 54 4.34 -11.31 10.73
C GLY A 54 3.40 -11.23 9.52
N LEU A 55 3.10 -10.02 9.05
CA LEU A 55 2.31 -9.79 7.84
C LEU A 55 2.98 -10.44 6.63
N LYS A 56 4.29 -10.19 6.43
CA LYS A 56 5.04 -10.74 5.29
C LYS A 56 5.08 -12.26 5.31
N ALA A 57 5.31 -12.87 6.47
CA ALA A 57 5.32 -14.33 6.61
C ALA A 57 3.93 -14.92 6.32
N THR A 58 2.87 -14.30 6.86
CA THR A 58 1.50 -14.81 6.76
C THR A 58 0.94 -14.65 5.35
N LEU A 59 1.06 -13.46 4.76
CA LEU A 59 0.62 -13.23 3.38
C LEU A 59 1.46 -14.05 2.40
N GLY A 60 2.77 -14.21 2.63
CA GLY A 60 3.61 -15.08 1.81
C GLY A 60 3.19 -16.56 1.84
N ALA A 61 2.56 -17.02 2.92
CA ALA A 61 2.03 -18.38 3.02
C ALA A 61 0.61 -18.52 2.42
N ILE A 62 -0.24 -17.50 2.57
CA ILE A 62 -1.66 -17.54 2.16
C ILE A 62 -1.83 -17.14 0.69
N TRP A 63 -1.06 -16.17 0.20
CA TRP A 63 -1.12 -15.71 -1.18
C TRP A 63 -0.28 -16.62 -2.06
N ILE A 64 -0.95 -17.64 -2.62
CA ILE A 64 -0.33 -18.57 -3.56
C ILE A 64 -0.16 -17.87 -4.91
N THR A 65 1.04 -17.40 -5.17
CA THR A 65 1.48 -16.78 -6.42
C THR A 65 2.40 -17.72 -7.20
N LYS A 66 2.44 -17.61 -8.53
CA LYS A 66 3.38 -18.36 -9.38
C LYS A 66 4.82 -17.89 -9.16
N GLN A 67 4.98 -16.60 -8.89
CA GLN A 67 6.28 -15.97 -8.64
C GLN A 67 6.28 -15.25 -7.30
N PRO A 68 7.43 -15.15 -6.61
CA PRO A 68 7.51 -14.42 -5.35
C PRO A 68 7.18 -12.95 -5.56
N PHE A 69 6.32 -12.41 -4.70
CA PHE A 69 6.02 -10.98 -4.64
C PHE A 69 6.82 -10.32 -3.53
N SER A 70 6.98 -9.00 -3.60
CA SER A 70 7.64 -8.22 -2.55
C SER A 70 6.64 -7.29 -1.85
N ILE A 71 6.95 -6.94 -0.61
CA ILE A 71 6.10 -6.07 0.22
C ILE A 71 6.96 -4.93 0.72
N LYS A 72 6.49 -3.69 0.54
CA LYS A 72 7.10 -2.49 1.09
C LYS A 72 6.12 -1.82 2.07
N SER A 73 6.63 -1.35 3.19
CA SER A 73 5.85 -0.54 4.13
C SER A 73 5.85 0.91 3.67
N LEU A 74 4.67 1.52 3.58
CA LEU A 74 4.49 2.94 3.24
C LEU A 74 4.18 3.80 4.47
N GLY A 75 4.02 3.19 5.65
CA GLY A 75 3.68 3.87 6.90
C GLY A 75 2.20 3.69 7.26
N ASP A 76 1.83 3.90 8.52
CA ASP A 76 0.43 3.90 8.99
C ASP A 76 -0.43 2.73 8.49
N ASN A 77 0.09 1.50 8.61
CA ASN A 77 -0.58 0.26 8.15
C ASN A 77 -0.89 0.25 6.64
N LEU A 78 -0.20 1.08 5.86
CA LEU A 78 -0.22 1.10 4.41
C LEU A 78 0.98 0.33 3.86
N PHE A 79 0.72 -0.50 2.87
CA PHE A 79 1.69 -1.40 2.25
C PHE A 79 1.56 -1.36 0.73
N GLN A 80 2.69 -1.52 0.05
CA GLN A 80 2.74 -1.81 -1.37
C GLN A 80 3.09 -3.28 -1.56
N PHE A 81 2.31 -3.99 -2.38
CA PHE A 81 2.59 -5.35 -2.81
C PHE A 81 2.99 -5.31 -4.29
N LEU A 82 4.21 -5.72 -4.61
CA LEU A 82 4.73 -5.71 -5.97
C LEU A 82 4.83 -7.14 -6.50
N PHE A 83 4.06 -7.43 -7.55
CA PHE A 83 3.98 -8.73 -8.20
C PHE A 83 4.88 -8.79 -9.43
N GLN A 84 5.19 -10.01 -9.90
CA GLN A 84 5.97 -10.23 -11.12
C GLN A 84 5.09 -10.49 -12.35
N CYS A 85 3.81 -10.83 -12.15
CA CYS A 85 2.86 -10.99 -13.23
C CYS A 85 1.47 -10.50 -12.82
N GLU A 86 0.70 -10.09 -13.81
CA GLU A 86 -0.63 -9.51 -13.62
C GLU A 86 -1.65 -10.54 -13.14
N GLU A 87 -1.52 -11.82 -13.53
CA GLU A 87 -2.48 -12.85 -13.11
C GLU A 87 -2.43 -13.11 -11.60
N ASP A 88 -1.24 -13.08 -11.00
CA ASP A 88 -1.08 -13.23 -9.56
C ASP A 88 -1.66 -11.99 -8.84
N LYS A 89 -1.35 -10.79 -9.34
CA LYS A 89 -1.89 -9.52 -8.82
C LYS A 89 -3.43 -9.52 -8.86
N ASP A 90 -4.03 -9.82 -10.00
CA ASP A 90 -5.47 -9.84 -10.19
C ASP A 90 -6.15 -10.92 -9.37
N LYS A 91 -5.55 -12.12 -9.26
CA LYS A 91 -6.05 -13.19 -8.39
C LYS A 91 -6.11 -12.75 -6.93
N ILE A 92 -5.09 -12.07 -6.43
CA ILE A 92 -5.07 -11.57 -5.05
C ILE A 92 -6.06 -10.41 -4.87
N LEU A 93 -6.16 -9.51 -5.84
CA LEU A 93 -7.11 -8.38 -5.81
C LEU A 93 -8.58 -8.86 -5.86
N GLN A 94 -8.88 -9.88 -6.65
CA GLN A 94 -10.21 -10.50 -6.75
C GLN A 94 -10.49 -11.48 -5.61
N GLY A 95 -9.45 -11.84 -4.84
CA GLY A 95 -9.62 -12.51 -3.57
C GLY A 95 -10.64 -11.76 -2.73
N LYS A 96 -11.52 -12.49 -2.05
CA LYS A 96 -12.48 -11.90 -1.10
C LYS A 96 -11.72 -11.09 -0.03
N THR A 97 -12.46 -10.58 0.94
CA THR A 97 -11.92 -9.86 2.10
C THR A 97 -10.72 -10.56 2.74
N TRP A 98 -9.55 -9.92 2.68
CA TRP A 98 -8.34 -10.39 3.35
C TRP A 98 -8.31 -9.85 4.79
N SER A 99 -7.76 -10.63 5.71
CA SER A 99 -7.54 -10.20 7.09
C SER A 99 -6.20 -10.71 7.61
N PHE A 100 -5.67 -9.98 8.58
CA PHE A 100 -4.46 -10.34 9.31
C PHE A 100 -4.59 -9.82 10.74
N ASP A 101 -4.35 -10.69 11.73
CA ASP A 101 -4.40 -10.34 13.16
C ASP A 101 -5.72 -9.64 13.57
N ASP A 102 -6.85 -10.19 13.14
CA ASP A 102 -8.20 -9.65 13.34
C ASP A 102 -8.45 -8.25 12.73
N GLN A 103 -7.58 -7.79 11.83
CA GLN A 103 -7.70 -6.54 11.10
C GLN A 103 -7.95 -6.82 9.61
N TYR A 104 -8.81 -6.03 8.98
CA TYR A 104 -9.11 -6.20 7.56
C TYR A 104 -8.05 -5.54 6.68
N ILE A 105 -7.69 -6.19 5.58
CA ILE A 105 -6.81 -5.63 4.56
C ILE A 105 -7.66 -5.25 3.36
N LEU A 106 -7.75 -3.96 3.07
CA LEU A 106 -8.36 -3.47 1.85
C LEU A 106 -7.27 -3.33 0.80
N LEU A 107 -7.51 -3.90 -0.37
CA LEU A 107 -6.60 -3.87 -1.50
C LEU A 107 -7.21 -3.03 -2.62
N LYS A 108 -6.35 -2.25 -3.28
CA LYS A 108 -6.70 -1.58 -4.53
C LYS A 108 -5.51 -1.59 -5.48
N GLN A 109 -5.79 -1.41 -6.76
CA GLN A 109 -4.74 -1.25 -7.76
C GLN A 109 -3.95 0.03 -7.48
N TRP A 110 -2.63 -0.07 -7.58
CA TRP A 110 -1.77 1.10 -7.46
C TRP A 110 -1.90 1.98 -8.70
N HIS A 111 -2.12 3.27 -8.48
CA HIS A 111 -2.12 4.28 -9.54
C HIS A 111 -1.22 5.45 -9.12
N ALA A 112 -0.36 5.89 -10.04
CA ALA A 112 0.63 6.94 -9.77
C ALA A 112 0.00 8.28 -9.37
N ASP A 113 -1.23 8.55 -9.81
CA ASP A 113 -2.01 9.75 -9.53
C ASP A 113 -2.87 9.65 -8.25
N LYS A 114 -3.06 8.44 -7.68
CA LYS A 114 -3.97 8.19 -6.56
C LYS A 114 -3.30 7.39 -5.45
N LEU A 115 -2.47 8.10 -4.69
CA LEU A 115 -1.67 7.53 -3.59
C LEU A 115 -2.47 7.24 -2.30
N ASN A 116 -3.69 7.78 -2.16
CA ASN A 116 -4.49 7.66 -0.95
C ASN A 116 -5.77 6.86 -1.21
N PHE A 117 -6.24 6.11 -0.21
CA PHE A 117 -7.58 5.52 -0.21
C PHE A 117 -8.63 6.65 -0.13
N THR A 118 -9.57 6.65 -1.07
CA THR A 118 -10.76 7.53 -1.02
C THR A 118 -11.88 6.83 -0.25
N ALA A 119 -12.92 7.57 0.14
CA ALA A 119 -14.08 6.98 0.83
C ALA A 119 -14.72 5.81 0.05
N ASP A 120 -14.70 5.86 -1.28
CA ASP A 120 -15.21 4.79 -2.14
C ASP A 120 -14.32 3.54 -2.12
N ASP A 121 -13.01 3.71 -1.87
CA ASP A 121 -12.06 2.60 -1.71
C ASP A 121 -12.20 1.92 -0.33
N GLU A 122 -12.77 2.60 0.67
CA GLU A 122 -12.86 2.12 2.07
C GLU A 122 -14.09 1.24 2.33
N VAL A 123 -14.55 0.48 1.34
CA VAL A 123 -15.74 -0.38 1.43
C VAL A 123 -15.35 -1.84 1.38
N ILE A 124 -15.83 -2.62 2.34
CA ILE A 124 -15.59 -4.07 2.41
C ILE A 124 -16.91 -4.84 2.29
N LYS A 125 -16.92 -5.86 1.41
CA LYS A 125 -18.09 -6.75 1.23
C LYS A 125 -17.88 -8.04 1.99
N ILE A 126 -18.53 -8.17 3.15
CA ILE A 126 -18.48 -9.37 3.98
C ILE A 126 -19.68 -10.28 3.71
N TRP A 127 -19.47 -11.58 3.88
CA TRP A 127 -20.55 -12.58 3.90
C TRP A 127 -20.92 -12.85 5.36
N VAL A 128 -22.19 -12.66 5.71
CA VAL A 128 -22.71 -12.94 7.05
C VAL A 128 -23.65 -14.13 6.97
N GLN A 129 -23.41 -15.14 7.80
CA GLN A 129 -24.31 -16.28 7.97
C GLN A 129 -25.07 -16.09 9.28
N ILE A 130 -26.40 -16.01 9.20
CA ILE A 130 -27.25 -15.85 10.37
C ILE A 130 -27.78 -17.22 10.76
N HIS A 131 -27.54 -17.60 12.02
CA HIS A 131 -28.01 -18.86 12.59
C HIS A 131 -29.23 -18.60 13.49
N ASN A 132 -30.12 -19.59 13.60
CA ASN A 132 -31.30 -19.55 14.48
C ASN A 132 -32.22 -18.34 14.23
N MET A 133 -32.42 -17.97 12.96
CA MET A 133 -33.39 -16.95 12.62
C MET A 133 -34.80 -17.44 13.02
N PRO A 134 -35.52 -16.73 13.90
CA PRO A 134 -36.86 -17.15 14.29
C PRO A 134 -37.76 -17.12 13.06
N LEU A 135 -38.35 -18.28 12.75
CA LEU A 135 -39.37 -18.41 11.74
C LEU A 135 -40.67 -17.90 12.37
N HIS A 136 -41.17 -16.75 11.90
CA HIS A 136 -42.51 -16.29 12.22
C HIS A 136 -43.56 -17.21 11.62
#